data_AF-A0A8H6F0U1-F1
#
_entry.id   AF-A0A8H6F0U1-F1
#
_cell.length_a   1.000
_cell.length_b   1.000
_cell.length_c   1.000
_cell.angle_alpha   90.00
_cell.angle_beta   90.00
_cell.angle_gamma   90.00
#
_symmetry.space_group_name_H-M   'P 1'
#
loop_
_entity.id
_entity.type
_entity.pdbx_description
1 polymer ?
#
loop_
_entity_poly.entity_id
_entity_poly.type
_entity_poly.pdbx_seq_one_letter_code
_entity_poly.pdbx_strand_id
1 'polypeptide(L)'
;MAGIKKKSSLRDKSSKRSQSDRVSQFKQELANDNNKNVTPNSEITFSSSSSSSSYHENPFLRLAKSTKKEKQQVKSDKFVNRLIGDSTKISKSSLRRRKRKAREQLKPKLDDLLSNLPSTNNEKEEESNNNQVKEEGEKEDKNTHTKFITKISQNHIPNPTKASGIKQIMKQESITFTNALKTRDSNFSSLKSMIQQNLQK
;
A
#
# COMPACT_ATOMS: atom_id res chain seq x y z
N MET A 1 -13.79 27.37 -31.29
CA MET A 1 -12.97 26.68 -30.27
C MET A 1 -12.76 25.22 -30.68
N ALA A 2 -11.54 24.85 -31.05
CA ALA A 2 -11.22 23.49 -31.47
C ALA A 2 -10.98 22.60 -30.24
N GLY A 3 -11.80 21.55 -30.07
CA GLY A 3 -11.71 20.62 -28.96
C GLY A 3 -10.49 19.70 -29.05
N ILE A 4 -9.76 19.57 -27.95
CA ILE A 4 -8.57 18.70 -27.84
C ILE A 4 -9.02 17.22 -27.85
N LYS A 5 -8.65 16.47 -28.90
CA LYS A 5 -8.87 15.02 -28.98
C LYS A 5 -7.91 14.29 -28.04
N LYS A 6 -8.42 13.70 -26.95
CA LYS A 6 -7.63 12.90 -26.01
C LYS A 6 -7.19 11.59 -26.67
N LYS A 7 -5.88 11.33 -26.64
CA LYS A 7 -5.26 10.11 -27.19
C LYS A 7 -5.62 8.94 -26.26
N SER A 8 -6.37 7.96 -26.75
CA SER A 8 -6.76 6.77 -25.99
C SER A 8 -5.54 5.89 -25.72
N SER A 9 -5.35 5.47 -24.47
CA SER A 9 -4.24 4.59 -24.09
C SER A 9 -4.55 3.13 -24.46
N LEU A 10 -3.52 2.27 -24.54
CA LEU A 10 -3.67 0.81 -24.70
C LEU A 10 -4.61 0.18 -23.65
N ARG A 11 -4.72 0.81 -22.49
CA ARG A 11 -5.61 0.39 -21.39
C ARG A 11 -7.09 0.69 -21.66
N ASP A 12 -7.40 1.67 -22.50
CA ASP A 12 -8.77 2.01 -22.87
C ASP A 12 -9.32 1.05 -23.94
N LYS A 13 -8.46 0.53 -24.83
CA LYS A 13 -8.84 -0.43 -25.88
C LYS A 13 -9.29 -1.79 -25.32
N SER A 14 -8.73 -2.25 -24.20
CA SER A 14 -9.10 -3.54 -23.59
C SER A 14 -10.44 -3.50 -22.83
N SER A 15 -10.93 -2.31 -22.48
CA SER A 15 -12.22 -2.13 -21.81
C SER A 15 -13.44 -2.16 -22.75
N LYS A 16 -13.22 -1.97 -24.06
CA LYS A 16 -14.29 -1.91 -25.07
C LYS A 16 -14.72 -3.27 -25.61
N ARG A 17 -14.02 -4.36 -25.29
CA ARG A 17 -14.44 -5.71 -25.68
C ARG A 17 -15.50 -6.19 -24.69
N SER A 18 -16.77 -6.09 -25.09
CA SER A 18 -17.91 -6.44 -24.26
C SER A 18 -17.81 -7.89 -23.80
N GLN A 19 -18.22 -8.17 -22.56
CA GLN A 19 -18.32 -9.54 -22.05
C GLN A 19 -19.26 -10.39 -22.92
N SER A 20 -20.24 -9.77 -23.59
CA SER A 20 -21.13 -10.44 -24.56
C SER A 20 -20.36 -11.06 -25.72
N ASP A 21 -19.33 -10.39 -26.24
CA ASP A 21 -18.57 -10.87 -27.40
C ASP A 21 -17.73 -12.09 -27.04
N ARG A 22 -17.23 -12.15 -25.80
CA ARG A 22 -16.52 -13.32 -25.28
C ARG A 22 -17.44 -14.52 -25.11
N VAL A 23 -18.67 -14.28 -24.63
CA VAL A 23 -19.67 -15.35 -24.48
C VAL A 23 -20.15 -15.86 -25.84
N SER A 24 -20.30 -14.98 -26.82
CA SER A 24 -20.69 -15.37 -28.18
C SER A 24 -19.62 -16.21 -28.88
N GLN A 25 -18.34 -15.84 -28.74
CA GLN A 25 -17.23 -16.65 -29.27
C GLN A 25 -17.14 -18.02 -28.60
N PHE A 26 -17.32 -18.09 -27.28
CA PHE A 26 -17.30 -19.36 -26.55
C PHE A 26 -18.48 -20.28 -26.92
N LYS A 27 -19.67 -19.72 -27.18
CA LYS A 27 -20.82 -20.50 -27.69
C LYS A 27 -20.58 -21.02 -29.11
N GLN A 28 -19.89 -20.25 -29.95
CA GLN A 28 -19.61 -20.63 -31.34
C GLN A 28 -18.54 -21.74 -31.42
N GLU A 29 -17.53 -21.73 -30.55
CA GLU A 29 -16.57 -22.84 -30.42
C GLU A 29 -17.24 -24.15 -29.98
N LEU A 30 -18.12 -24.10 -28.98
CA LEU A 30 -18.88 -25.29 -28.52
C LEU A 30 -19.81 -25.86 -29.60
N ALA A 31 -20.37 -25.04 -30.48
CA ALA A 31 -21.22 -25.51 -31.57
C ALA A 31 -20.44 -26.23 -32.68
N ASN A 32 -19.17 -25.85 -32.89
CA ASN A 32 -18.32 -26.45 -33.92
C ASN A 32 -17.74 -27.82 -33.50
N ASP A 33 -17.52 -28.03 -32.20
CA ASP A 33 -16.97 -29.30 -31.68
C ASP A 33 -18.01 -30.43 -31.62
N ASN A 34 -19.31 -30.10 -31.54
CA ASN A 34 -20.40 -31.09 -31.47
C ASN A 34 -20.75 -31.75 -32.81
N ASN A 35 -20.12 -31.35 -33.93
CA ASN A 35 -20.49 -31.83 -35.27
C ASN A 35 -19.54 -32.89 -35.84
N LYS A 36 -18.64 -33.47 -35.02
CA LYS A 36 -17.66 -34.47 -35.49
C LYS A 36 -17.72 -35.87 -34.88
N ASN A 37 -18.59 -36.16 -33.93
CA ASN A 37 -18.69 -37.53 -33.40
C ASN A 37 -20.14 -37.92 -33.13
N VAL A 38 -20.80 -38.46 -34.16
CA VAL A 38 -21.99 -39.30 -34.00
C VAL A 38 -21.67 -40.66 -34.62
N THR A 39 -21.32 -41.62 -33.76
CA THR A 39 -21.55 -43.04 -34.00
C THR A 39 -22.35 -43.57 -32.81
N PRO A 40 -23.54 -44.16 -33.00
CA PRO A 40 -24.32 -44.73 -31.92
C PRO A 40 -23.89 -46.19 -31.70
N ASN A 41 -24.01 -46.65 -30.45
CA ASN A 41 -23.88 -48.03 -29.95
C ASN A 41 -22.51 -48.41 -29.38
N SER A 42 -22.39 -48.32 -28.06
CA SER A 42 -21.86 -49.42 -27.25
C SER A 42 -22.23 -49.18 -25.78
N GLU A 43 -23.01 -50.08 -25.22
CA GLU A 43 -23.35 -50.19 -23.81
C GLU A 43 -22.06 -50.28 -22.96
N ILE A 44 -21.96 -49.46 -21.90
CA ILE A 44 -20.83 -49.51 -20.97
C ILE A 44 -21.30 -50.21 -19.70
N THR A 45 -20.96 -51.49 -19.60
CA THR A 45 -20.99 -52.27 -18.36
C THR A 45 -19.86 -51.79 -17.44
N PHE A 46 -20.21 -51.42 -16.21
CA PHE A 46 -19.24 -51.09 -15.16
C PHE A 46 -18.68 -52.36 -14.53
N SER A 47 -17.41 -52.67 -14.77
CA SER A 47 -16.66 -53.62 -13.94
C SER A 47 -15.39 -52.95 -13.41
N SER A 48 -15.40 -52.69 -12.10
CA SER A 48 -14.24 -52.30 -11.32
C SER A 48 -13.25 -53.48 -11.24
N SER A 49 -12.11 -53.38 -11.90
CA SER A 49 -10.95 -54.21 -11.59
C SER A 49 -9.72 -53.33 -11.40
N SER A 50 -9.29 -53.25 -10.16
CA SER A 50 -8.00 -52.77 -9.70
C SER A 50 -6.86 -53.50 -10.42
N SER A 51 -6.19 -52.82 -11.34
CA SER A 51 -4.89 -53.23 -11.86
C SER A 51 -3.94 -52.03 -11.92
N SER A 52 -2.90 -52.13 -11.10
CA SER A 52 -1.71 -51.29 -11.03
C SER A 52 -1.02 -51.19 -12.39
N SER A 53 -1.53 -50.32 -13.24
CA SER A 53 -0.84 -49.86 -14.45
C SER A 53 -0.54 -48.39 -14.26
N SER A 54 0.67 -47.99 -14.66
CA SER A 54 1.15 -46.61 -14.68
C SER A 54 0.34 -45.80 -15.71
N TYR A 55 -0.94 -45.57 -15.42
CA TYR A 55 -1.77 -44.68 -16.20
C TYR A 55 -1.30 -43.26 -15.93
N HIS A 56 -0.62 -42.69 -16.91
CA HIS A 56 -0.35 -41.27 -16.92
C HIS A 56 -1.69 -40.55 -17.18
N GLU A 57 -2.38 -40.14 -16.11
CA GLU A 57 -3.61 -39.36 -16.24
C GLU A 57 -3.35 -38.15 -17.12
N ASN A 58 -4.10 -38.05 -18.22
CA ASN A 58 -4.04 -36.90 -19.11
C ASN A 58 -4.37 -35.63 -18.30
N PRO A 59 -3.42 -34.70 -18.13
CA PRO A 59 -3.62 -33.52 -17.29
C PRO A 59 -4.74 -32.60 -17.82
N PHE A 60 -5.11 -32.71 -19.10
CA PHE A 60 -6.16 -31.93 -19.74
C PHE A 60 -7.58 -32.48 -19.48
N LEU A 61 -7.72 -33.73 -19.04
CA LEU A 61 -9.01 -34.39 -18.79
C LEU A 61 -9.40 -34.45 -17.31
N ARG A 62 -8.67 -33.76 -16.42
CA ARG A 62 -9.02 -33.74 -14.99
C ARG A 62 -10.34 -32.98 -14.80
N LEU A 63 -11.39 -33.70 -14.42
CA LEU A 63 -12.65 -33.10 -13.98
C LEU A 63 -12.37 -32.11 -12.85
N ALA A 64 -12.99 -30.93 -12.92
CA ALA A 64 -12.81 -29.91 -11.90
C ALA A 64 -13.28 -30.45 -10.55
N LYS A 65 -12.33 -30.62 -9.61
CA LYS A 65 -12.57 -31.17 -8.26
C LYS A 65 -13.60 -30.40 -7.43
N SER A 66 -13.94 -29.18 -7.82
CA SER A 66 -14.90 -28.34 -7.13
C SER A 66 -15.92 -27.73 -8.09
N THR A 67 -17.17 -27.73 -7.65
CA THR A 67 -18.28 -27.18 -8.42
C THR A 67 -18.22 -25.65 -8.45
N LYS A 68 -18.90 -25.02 -9.41
CA LYS A 68 -19.01 -23.55 -9.47
C LYS A 68 -19.65 -22.97 -8.20
N LYS A 69 -20.64 -23.66 -7.63
CA LYS A 69 -21.33 -23.30 -6.39
C LYS A 69 -20.37 -23.30 -5.20
N GLU A 70 -19.58 -24.36 -5.07
CA GLU A 70 -18.56 -24.49 -4.02
C GLU A 70 -17.49 -23.40 -4.15
N LYS A 71 -16.97 -23.14 -5.36
CA LYS A 71 -16.01 -22.04 -5.59
C LYS A 71 -16.59 -20.67 -5.23
N GLN A 72 -17.88 -20.46 -5.45
CA GLN A 72 -18.57 -19.23 -5.07
C GLN A 72 -18.70 -19.11 -3.55
N GLN A 73 -19.04 -20.21 -2.87
CA GLN A 73 -19.13 -20.28 -1.42
C GLN A 73 -17.77 -20.00 -0.77
N VAL A 74 -16.70 -20.67 -1.20
CA VAL A 74 -15.33 -20.43 -0.70
C VAL A 74 -14.89 -18.97 -0.88
N LYS A 75 -15.29 -18.31 -1.98
CA LYS A 75 -15.02 -16.87 -2.18
C LYS A 75 -15.80 -16.00 -1.20
N SER A 76 -17.06 -16.32 -0.98
CA SER A 76 -17.91 -15.63 0.00
C SER A 76 -17.33 -15.77 1.41
N ASP A 77 -17.01 -16.99 1.82
CA ASP A 77 -16.47 -17.30 3.15
C ASP A 77 -15.12 -16.61 3.36
N LYS A 78 -14.24 -16.61 2.35
CA LYS A 78 -12.97 -15.88 2.41
C LYS A 78 -13.15 -14.37 2.58
N PHE A 79 -14.20 -13.80 1.97
CA PHE A 79 -14.51 -12.37 2.12
C PHE A 79 -15.09 -12.07 3.51
N VAL A 80 -16.05 -12.87 3.98
CA VAL A 80 -16.67 -12.72 5.30
C VAL A 80 -15.63 -12.89 6.41
N ASN A 81 -14.79 -13.92 6.33
CA ASN A 81 -13.72 -14.15 7.31
C ASN A 81 -12.70 -13.00 7.33
N ARG A 82 -12.42 -12.39 6.18
CA ARG A 82 -11.58 -11.18 6.10
C ARG A 82 -12.26 -9.96 6.72
N LEU A 83 -13.59 -9.85 6.62
CA LEU A 83 -14.33 -8.74 7.21
C LEU A 83 -14.43 -8.87 8.74
N ILE A 84 -14.62 -10.09 9.24
CA ILE A 84 -14.73 -10.40 10.68
C ILE A 84 -13.35 -10.34 11.37
N GLY A 85 -12.30 -10.89 10.74
CA GLY A 85 -10.98 -11.01 11.36
C GLY A 85 -10.08 -9.76 11.29
N ASP A 86 -10.32 -8.85 10.33
CA ASP A 86 -9.41 -7.74 10.03
C ASP A 86 -10.10 -6.35 10.10
N SER A 87 -11.00 -6.13 11.06
CA SER A 87 -11.65 -4.81 11.27
C SER A 87 -10.63 -3.68 11.49
N THR A 88 -9.40 -4.02 11.91
CA THR A 88 -8.30 -3.09 12.17
C THR A 88 -7.29 -2.95 11.01
N LYS A 89 -7.30 -3.85 10.01
CA LYS A 89 -6.30 -3.85 8.90
C LYS A 89 -6.87 -3.26 7.61
N ILE A 90 -7.47 -2.08 7.70
CA ILE A 90 -7.81 -1.33 6.49
C ILE A 90 -6.54 -0.75 5.85
N SER A 91 -6.45 -0.77 4.53
CA SER A 91 -5.31 -0.15 3.84
C SER A 91 -5.27 1.36 4.13
N LYS A 92 -4.06 1.95 4.17
CA LYS A 92 -3.88 3.40 4.37
C LYS A 92 -4.74 4.23 3.41
N SER A 93 -4.86 3.80 2.15
CA SER A 93 -5.71 4.44 1.13
C SER A 93 -7.20 4.39 1.51
N SER A 94 -7.69 3.25 2.00
CA SER A 94 -9.08 3.11 2.48
C SER A 94 -9.37 4.04 3.65
N LEU A 95 -8.47 4.12 4.64
CA LEU A 95 -8.62 5.03 5.77
C LEU A 95 -8.63 6.50 5.33
N ARG A 96 -7.73 6.90 4.41
CA ARG A 96 -7.68 8.25 3.85
C ARG A 96 -8.98 8.60 3.13
N ARG A 97 -9.52 7.68 2.32
CA ARG A 97 -10.80 7.85 1.62
C ARG A 97 -11.96 8.01 2.60
N ARG A 98 -12.04 7.18 3.65
CA ARG A 98 -13.07 7.27 4.70
C ARG A 98 -13.03 8.63 5.40
N LYS A 99 -11.84 9.09 5.81
CA LYS A 99 -11.66 10.41 6.44
C LYS A 99 -12.03 11.56 5.51
N ARG A 100 -11.65 11.49 4.24
CA ARG A 100 -12.01 12.51 3.25
C ARG A 100 -13.53 12.60 3.07
N LYS A 101 -14.21 11.46 2.88
CA LYS A 101 -15.68 11.40 2.78
C LYS A 101 -16.37 11.95 4.03
N ALA A 102 -15.90 11.57 5.22
CA ALA A 102 -16.46 12.09 6.47
C ALA A 102 -16.31 13.62 6.57
N ARG A 103 -15.16 14.17 6.17
CA ARG A 103 -14.98 15.64 6.11
C ARG A 103 -15.88 16.29 5.07
N GLU A 104 -16.01 15.71 3.88
CA GLU A 104 -16.90 16.21 2.82
C GLU A 104 -18.37 16.20 3.27
N GLN A 105 -18.79 15.23 4.10
CA GLN A 105 -20.14 15.17 4.67
C GLN A 105 -20.37 16.16 5.81
N LEU A 106 -19.32 16.46 6.60
CA LEU A 106 -19.41 17.39 7.73
C LEU A 106 -19.31 18.85 7.28
N LYS A 107 -18.46 19.18 6.31
CA LYS A 107 -18.26 20.54 5.81
C LYS A 107 -19.55 21.31 5.47
N PRO A 108 -20.47 20.79 4.64
CA PRO A 108 -21.67 21.54 4.27
C PRO A 108 -22.65 21.76 5.43
N LYS A 109 -22.44 21.10 6.59
CA LYS A 109 -23.29 21.24 7.79
C LYS A 109 -22.65 22.07 8.90
N LEU A 110 -21.37 22.41 8.79
CA LEU A 110 -20.65 23.15 9.82
C LEU A 110 -20.66 24.66 9.58
N ASP A 111 -20.71 25.09 8.32
CA ASP A 111 -20.73 26.52 7.98
C ASP A 111 -22.01 27.21 8.52
N ASP A 112 -23.15 26.51 8.51
CA ASP A 112 -24.41 26.96 9.11
C ASP A 112 -24.33 27.13 10.64
N LEU A 113 -23.62 26.23 11.32
CA LEU A 113 -23.39 26.34 12.77
C LEU A 113 -22.40 27.47 13.11
N LEU A 114 -21.44 27.76 12.23
CA LEU A 114 -20.53 28.90 12.39
C LEU A 114 -21.22 30.24 12.14
N SER A 115 -22.20 30.30 11.23
CA SER A 115 -23.01 31.51 11.01
C SER A 115 -24.06 31.76 12.08
N ASN A 116 -24.54 30.71 12.75
CA ASN A 116 -25.55 30.81 13.80
C ASN A 116 -24.95 30.90 15.22
N LEU A 117 -23.63 30.83 15.34
CA LEU A 117 -22.98 31.08 16.63
C LEU A 117 -23.11 32.57 16.94
N PRO A 118 -23.70 32.97 18.08
CA PRO A 118 -23.70 34.37 18.47
C PRO A 118 -22.25 34.83 18.54
N SER A 119 -21.92 35.92 17.83
CA SER A 119 -20.63 36.59 17.96
C SER A 119 -20.50 37.07 19.40
N THR A 120 -20.01 36.21 20.29
CA THR A 120 -19.65 36.63 21.64
C THR A 120 -18.45 37.54 21.47
N ASN A 121 -18.73 38.84 21.51
CA ASN A 121 -17.75 39.91 21.67
C ASN A 121 -16.75 39.50 22.76
N ASN A 122 -15.62 38.95 22.34
CA ASN A 122 -14.39 38.93 23.10
C ASN A 122 -13.36 39.61 22.22
N GLU A 123 -13.60 40.90 22.03
CA GLU A 123 -12.56 41.89 21.83
C GLU A 123 -11.59 41.81 23.01
N LYS A 124 -10.65 40.86 22.99
CA LYS A 124 -9.40 40.99 23.74
C LYS A 124 -8.25 40.41 22.92
N GLU A 125 -7.53 41.37 22.33
CA GLU A 125 -6.09 41.38 22.20
C GLU A 125 -5.51 40.50 21.10
N GLU A 126 -5.46 41.09 19.90
CA GLU A 126 -4.28 40.95 19.07
C GLU A 126 -3.09 41.63 19.77
N GLU A 127 -2.19 40.86 20.37
CA GLU A 127 -0.82 41.30 20.63
C GLU A 127 0.18 40.22 20.20
N SER A 128 0.85 40.50 19.08
CA SER A 128 2.32 40.59 18.99
C SER A 128 3.20 39.38 19.35
N ASN A 129 3.83 38.84 18.29
CA ASN A 129 5.30 38.65 18.13
C ASN A 129 6.13 37.79 19.12
N ASN A 130 6.86 36.83 18.50
CA ASN A 130 8.28 36.46 18.72
C ASN A 130 8.82 35.91 20.07
N ASN A 131 9.44 34.72 19.95
CA ASN A 131 10.64 34.20 20.64
C ASN A 131 11.30 35.02 21.78
N GLN A 132 11.42 34.41 22.97
CA GLN A 132 12.62 34.29 23.87
C GLN A 132 12.18 33.61 25.20
N VAL A 133 12.68 32.44 25.63
CA VAL A 133 13.93 32.09 26.34
C VAL A 133 13.98 32.53 27.84
N LYS A 134 14.14 31.51 28.73
CA LYS A 134 14.52 31.48 30.18
C LYS A 134 13.43 31.89 31.18
N GLU A 135 13.26 31.31 32.37
CA GLU A 135 14.18 30.75 33.40
C GLU A 135 13.53 29.52 34.11
N GLU A 136 14.24 28.42 34.33
CA GLU A 136 14.83 27.97 35.61
C GLU A 136 14.01 28.20 36.90
N GLY A 137 13.56 27.10 37.50
CA GLY A 137 12.94 27.01 38.82
C GLY A 137 12.76 25.54 39.21
N GLU A 138 13.73 25.00 39.95
CA GLU A 138 13.74 23.63 40.46
C GLU A 138 12.82 23.41 41.68
N LYS A 139 12.47 22.12 41.87
CA LYS A 139 11.96 21.43 43.08
C LYS A 139 10.45 21.49 43.32
N GLU A 140 9.74 20.43 43.68
CA GLU A 140 10.04 19.02 43.91
C GLU A 140 8.69 18.26 43.85
N ASP A 141 8.73 17.04 43.30
CA ASP A 141 7.88 15.88 43.55
C ASP A 141 6.44 16.07 44.08
N LYS A 142 5.43 15.78 43.22
CA LYS A 142 4.39 14.78 43.51
C LYS A 142 3.90 14.05 42.26
N ASN A 143 4.18 12.76 42.29
CA ASN A 143 3.62 11.69 41.47
C ASN A 143 2.09 11.73 41.39
N THR A 144 1.54 12.07 40.22
CA THR A 144 0.26 11.53 39.75
C THR A 144 0.35 11.17 38.28
N HIS A 145 0.69 9.90 38.04
CA HIS A 145 0.12 9.04 36.99
C HIS A 145 -0.35 9.73 35.69
N THR A 146 0.58 10.30 34.93
CA THR A 146 0.36 10.44 33.51
C THR A 146 1.38 9.56 32.80
N LYS A 147 0.93 8.37 32.41
CA LYS A 147 1.63 7.50 31.45
C LYS A 147 1.58 8.16 30.06
N PHE A 148 2.04 9.39 29.94
CA PHE A 148 2.29 9.99 28.64
C PHE A 148 3.48 9.25 28.07
N ILE A 149 3.21 8.42 27.06
CA ILE A 149 4.25 7.90 26.18
C ILE A 149 4.93 9.13 25.59
N THR A 150 6.12 9.46 26.09
CA THR A 150 6.98 10.44 25.45
C THR A 150 7.18 9.93 24.03
N LYS A 151 6.82 10.75 23.03
CA LYS A 151 6.97 10.36 21.63
C LYS A 151 8.46 10.21 21.39
N ILE A 152 8.96 8.98 21.44
CA ILE A 152 10.31 8.64 21.00
C ILE A 152 10.36 9.07 19.53
N SER A 153 11.01 10.19 19.24
CA SER A 153 11.25 10.60 17.87
C SER A 153 12.09 9.49 17.27
N GLN A 154 11.46 8.69 16.41
CA GLN A 154 12.20 7.71 15.62
C GLN A 154 13.17 8.54 14.79
N ASN A 155 14.45 8.51 15.16
CA ASN A 155 15.51 9.11 14.36
C ASN A 155 15.26 8.66 12.92
N HIS A 156 15.15 9.61 11.99
CA HIS A 156 14.77 9.37 10.59
C HIS A 156 15.88 8.66 9.81
N ILE A 157 16.39 7.56 10.37
CA ILE A 157 17.44 6.72 9.85
C ILE A 157 16.79 5.80 8.82
N PRO A 158 17.35 5.70 7.60
CA PRO A 158 16.86 4.78 6.60
C PRO A 158 16.95 3.33 7.09
N ASN A 159 15.88 2.55 6.89
CA ASN A 159 15.86 1.15 7.30
C ASN A 159 16.66 0.27 6.32
N PRO A 160 17.75 -0.38 6.74
CA PRO A 160 18.63 -1.17 5.85
C PRO A 160 17.97 -2.44 5.32
N THR A 161 16.88 -2.92 5.93
CA THR A 161 16.17 -4.14 5.47
C THR A 161 15.23 -3.87 4.29
N LYS A 162 14.94 -2.61 3.98
CA LYS A 162 14.00 -2.23 2.89
C LYS A 162 14.78 -1.70 1.70
N ALA A 163 14.40 -2.09 0.50
CA ALA A 163 15.02 -1.60 -0.75
C ALA A 163 15.09 -0.07 -0.83
N SER A 164 14.05 0.63 -0.35
CA SER A 164 14.04 2.09 -0.29
C SER A 164 15.07 2.66 0.68
N GLY A 165 15.31 1.99 1.81
CA GLY A 165 16.31 2.42 2.80
C GLY A 165 17.72 2.12 2.31
N ILE A 166 17.95 0.95 1.71
CA ILE A 166 19.22 0.60 1.06
C ILE A 166 19.60 1.66 0.02
N LYS A 167 18.65 2.06 -0.85
CA LYS A 167 18.88 3.11 -1.85
C LYS A 167 19.25 4.46 -1.21
N GLN A 168 18.62 4.80 -0.09
CA GLN A 168 18.91 6.04 0.64
C GLN A 168 20.30 5.99 1.30
N ILE A 169 20.67 4.85 1.89
CA ILE A 169 21.99 4.60 2.49
C ILE A 169 23.07 4.73 1.43
N MET A 170 22.93 4.05 0.28
CA MET A 170 23.92 4.15 -0.80
C MET A 170 24.08 5.58 -1.31
N LYS A 171 22.99 6.35 -1.37
CA LYS A 171 23.07 7.77 -1.73
C LYS A 171 23.90 8.56 -0.71
N GLN A 172 23.64 8.36 0.59
CA GLN A 172 24.39 9.02 1.66
C GLN A 172 25.87 8.60 1.62
N GLU A 173 26.15 7.31 1.49
CA GLU A 173 27.52 6.79 1.38
C GLU A 173 28.26 7.33 0.17
N SER A 174 27.61 7.44 -0.99
CA SER A 174 28.22 8.02 -2.19
C SER A 174 28.64 9.48 -1.96
N ILE A 175 27.83 10.25 -1.23
CA ILE A 175 28.14 11.64 -0.89
C ILE A 175 29.33 11.68 0.06
N THR A 176 29.28 10.91 1.15
CA THR A 176 30.38 10.82 2.13
C THR A 176 31.68 10.38 1.45
N PHE A 177 31.63 9.41 0.55
CA PHE A 177 32.77 8.93 -0.21
C PHE A 177 33.35 10.02 -1.13
N THR A 178 32.51 10.71 -1.90
CA THR A 178 32.99 11.81 -2.74
C THR A 178 33.56 12.97 -1.93
N ASN A 179 32.99 13.24 -0.75
CA ASN A 179 33.53 14.24 0.17
C ASN A 179 34.88 13.80 0.72
N ALA A 180 35.02 12.54 1.17
CA ALA A 180 36.29 11.98 1.60
C ALA A 180 37.35 12.00 0.48
N LEU A 181 36.95 11.79 -0.78
CA LEU A 181 37.85 11.92 -1.93
C LEU A 181 38.28 13.37 -2.19
N LYS A 182 37.39 14.34 -1.97
CA LYS A 182 37.70 15.78 -2.10
C LYS A 182 38.55 16.28 -0.95
N THR A 183 38.29 15.81 0.26
CA THR A 183 39.08 16.05 1.47
C THR A 183 40.18 15.00 1.63
N ARG A 184 40.62 14.37 0.54
CA ARG A 184 41.94 13.74 0.50
C ARG A 184 42.96 14.86 0.61
N ASP A 185 43.06 15.42 1.80
CA ASP A 185 44.22 16.16 2.16
C ASP A 185 45.41 15.22 1.99
N SER A 186 46.58 15.79 1.69
CA SER A 186 47.82 15.03 1.55
C SER A 186 47.93 14.03 2.71
N ASN A 187 48.56 12.87 2.46
CA ASN A 187 48.63 11.70 3.36
C ASN A 187 49.06 12.00 4.84
N PHE A 188 49.39 13.25 5.17
CA PHE A 188 49.83 13.76 6.46
C PHE A 188 49.01 14.94 7.00
N SER A 189 47.80 15.25 6.52
CA SER A 189 46.99 16.37 7.01
C SER A 189 46.70 16.32 8.51
N SER A 190 46.29 15.15 9.00
CA SER A 190 46.12 14.91 10.43
C SER A 190 47.42 15.13 11.21
N LEU A 191 48.57 14.71 10.66
CA LEU A 191 49.88 14.92 11.26
C LEU A 191 50.28 16.40 11.26
N LYS A 192 50.00 17.13 10.18
CA LYS A 192 50.26 18.56 10.03
C LYS A 192 49.45 19.38 11.03
N SER A 193 48.16 19.07 11.19
CA SER A 193 47.29 19.69 12.20
C SER A 193 47.81 19.42 13.62
N MET A 194 48.27 18.20 13.89
CA MET A 194 48.78 17.80 15.21
C MET A 194 50.11 18.50 15.54
N ILE A 195 51.01 18.61 14.57
CA ILE A 195 52.27 19.36 14.70
C ILE A 195 51.99 20.86 14.95
N GLN A 196 51.05 21.43 14.20
CA GLN A 196 50.71 22.85 14.32
C GLN A 196 50.08 23.21 15.67
N GLN A 197 49.24 22.33 16.24
CA GLN A 197 48.69 22.52 17.59
C GLN A 197 49.77 22.46 18.68
N ASN A 198 50.79 21.61 18.52
CA ASN A 198 51.90 21.52 19.46
C ASN A 198 52.88 22.69 19.36
N LEU A 199 53.00 23.32 18.19
CA LEU A 199 53.79 24.55 17.99
C LEU A 199 53.13 25.82 18.56
N GLN A 200 51.83 25.79 18.84
CA GLN A 200 51.07 26.91 19.41
C GLN A 200 51.03 26.89 20.96
N LYS A 201 51.70 25.91 21.58
CA LYS A 201 52.02 25.91 23.02
C LYS A 201 53.44 26.40 23.22
#